data_AF-A0A023BSG2-F1
#
_entry.id   AF-A0A023BSG2-F1
#
_cell.length_a   1.000
_cell.length_b   1.000
_cell.length_c   1.000
_cell.angle_alpha   90.00
_cell.angle_beta   90.00
_cell.angle_gamma   90.00
#
_symmetry.space_group_name_H-M   'P 1'
#
loop_
_entity.id
_entity.type
_entity.pdbx_description
1 polymer ?
#
loop_
_entity_poly.entity_id
_entity_poly.type
_entity_poly.pdbx_seq_one_letter_code
_entity_poly.pdbx_strand_id
1 'polypeptide(L)'
;MNYSSYIVLPKEGEIYSILDTVASEAKIVCFTGLPGVGKSLYVQQFAYMALQKRRKISILQWDGARQGFETEQVLKIYPEIDGVTHAGIRKSCGLWSRKAVYDWYQLHKDDNEVLILEAPLVGNRLVELGKKTEDELEPILSSDNTQFILPVPSDKLRKLIISKRVKTAKNPNHEMEKADAQPHVLMALYREICEVGKKWGMQEQLGENQEYDKYFYESLYRKVLRARHVKTLFVNEAFEVNSAYDIRQKFSKLTPSIEEVSYFVSLVQEKYPTDEQLEMAVNNWYVLT
;
A
#
# COMPACT_ATOMS: atom_id res chain seq x y z
N MET A 1 0.23 -25.44 -12.90
CA MET A 1 -1.09 -24.83 -13.14
C MET A 1 -0.96 -23.79 -14.24
N ASN A 2 -1.89 -23.74 -15.18
CA ASN A 2 -1.95 -22.64 -16.14
C ASN A 2 -2.70 -21.47 -15.49
N TYR A 3 -2.00 -20.39 -15.14
CA TYR A 3 -2.61 -19.21 -14.54
C TYR A 3 -3.16 -18.21 -15.57
N SER A 4 -2.99 -18.47 -16.88
CA SER A 4 -3.39 -17.52 -17.94
C SER A 4 -4.88 -17.25 -17.96
N SER A 5 -5.71 -18.23 -17.59
CA SER A 5 -7.17 -18.11 -17.57
C SER A 5 -7.71 -17.24 -16.44
N TYR A 6 -6.87 -16.88 -15.46
CA TYR A 6 -7.23 -16.01 -14.33
C TYR A 6 -6.80 -14.56 -14.55
N ILE A 7 -6.02 -14.29 -15.59
CA ILE A 7 -5.60 -12.93 -15.94
C ILE A 7 -6.70 -12.29 -16.78
N VAL A 8 -7.31 -11.24 -16.23
CA VAL A 8 -8.41 -10.49 -16.86
C VAL A 8 -7.92 -9.26 -17.62
N LEU A 9 -6.63 -8.91 -17.49
CA LEU A 9 -6.03 -7.78 -18.18
C LEU A 9 -5.84 -8.09 -19.68
N PRO A 10 -6.20 -7.19 -20.60
CA PRO A 10 -5.99 -7.38 -22.03
C PRO A 10 -4.49 -7.51 -22.36
N LYS A 11 -4.09 -8.60 -23.03
CA LYS A 11 -2.67 -8.91 -23.32
C LYS A 11 -1.95 -7.87 -24.16
N GLU A 12 -2.68 -7.20 -25.04
CA GLU A 12 -2.16 -6.14 -25.91
C GLU A 12 -2.19 -4.75 -25.21
N GLY A 13 -2.72 -4.68 -23.99
CA GLY A 13 -2.85 -3.44 -23.24
C GLY A 13 -1.57 -3.02 -22.52
N GLU A 14 -1.36 -1.72 -22.37
CA GLU A 14 -0.21 -1.12 -21.69
C GLU A 14 -0.05 -1.64 -20.25
N ILE A 15 -1.16 -1.74 -19.49
CA ILE A 15 -1.13 -2.26 -18.12
C ILE A 15 -0.60 -3.69 -18.06
N TYR A 16 -1.02 -4.55 -19.00
CA TYR A 16 -0.53 -5.93 -19.06
C TYR A 16 0.97 -5.94 -19.33
N SER A 17 1.43 -5.17 -20.33
CA SER A 17 2.85 -5.09 -20.68
C SER A 17 3.70 -4.61 -19.50
N ILE A 18 3.28 -3.56 -18.79
CA ILE A 18 4.00 -3.03 -17.63
C ILE A 18 4.11 -4.12 -16.55
N LEU A 19 2.98 -4.75 -16.19
CA LEU A 19 2.97 -5.74 -15.12
C LEU A 19 3.71 -7.03 -15.50
N ASP A 20 3.68 -7.46 -16.75
CA ASP A 20 4.41 -8.63 -17.21
C ASP A 20 5.94 -8.42 -17.19
N THR A 21 6.42 -7.24 -17.62
CA THR A 21 7.83 -6.86 -17.49
C THR A 21 8.24 -6.85 -16.02
N VAL A 22 7.50 -6.13 -15.17
CA VAL A 22 7.80 -6.04 -13.73
C VAL A 22 7.76 -7.42 -13.07
N ALA A 23 6.82 -8.30 -13.44
CA ALA A 23 6.73 -9.65 -12.91
C ALA A 23 7.94 -10.52 -13.29
N SER A 24 8.62 -10.19 -14.39
CA SER A 24 9.82 -10.89 -14.84
C SER A 24 11.08 -10.41 -14.11
N GLU A 25 11.18 -9.09 -13.87
CA GLU A 25 12.45 -8.45 -13.52
C GLU A 25 12.54 -8.05 -12.05
N ALA A 26 11.46 -7.53 -11.47
CA ALA A 26 11.53 -6.91 -10.16
C ALA A 26 11.67 -7.94 -9.03
N LYS A 27 12.50 -7.67 -8.04
CA LYS A 27 12.62 -8.45 -6.81
C LYS A 27 11.56 -8.06 -5.78
N ILE A 28 11.27 -6.76 -5.71
CA ILE A 28 10.27 -6.17 -4.82
C ILE A 28 9.32 -5.30 -5.66
N VAL A 29 8.02 -5.46 -5.43
CA VAL A 29 6.99 -4.68 -6.13
C VAL A 29 6.03 -4.08 -5.11
N CYS A 30 5.98 -2.76 -5.04
CA CYS A 30 5.14 -2.03 -4.11
C CYS A 30 3.92 -1.41 -4.79
N PHE A 31 2.74 -1.95 -4.51
CA PHE A 31 1.46 -1.35 -4.91
C PHE A 31 1.06 -0.29 -3.90
N THR A 32 0.99 0.95 -4.39
CA THR A 32 0.73 2.13 -3.58
C THR A 32 -0.43 2.94 -4.11
N GLY A 33 -0.94 3.88 -3.31
CA GLY A 33 -2.10 4.69 -3.64
C GLY A 33 -3.18 4.66 -2.58
N LEU A 34 -4.17 5.54 -2.75
CA LEU A 34 -5.32 5.63 -1.83
C LEU A 34 -6.07 4.31 -1.73
N PRO A 35 -6.69 3.99 -0.58
CA PRO A 35 -7.73 2.96 -0.55
C PRO A 35 -8.83 3.26 -1.57
N GLY A 36 -9.35 2.23 -2.24
CA GLY A 36 -10.39 2.39 -3.27
C GLY A 36 -9.91 2.78 -4.67
N VAL A 37 -8.62 2.71 -4.99
CA VAL A 37 -8.09 2.93 -6.36
C VAL A 37 -7.88 1.64 -7.17
N GLY A 38 -8.27 0.48 -6.62
CA GLY A 38 -8.16 -0.81 -7.31
C GLY A 38 -6.85 -1.57 -7.09
N LYS A 39 -5.99 -1.15 -6.13
CA LYS A 39 -4.71 -1.82 -5.84
C LYS A 39 -4.82 -3.35 -5.70
N SER A 40 -5.80 -3.82 -4.95
CA SER A 40 -5.97 -5.25 -4.65
C SER A 40 -6.18 -6.09 -5.91
N LEU A 41 -6.88 -5.56 -6.91
CA LEU A 41 -7.02 -6.20 -8.22
C LEU A 41 -5.64 -6.33 -8.89
N TYR A 42 -4.86 -5.25 -8.93
CA TYR A 42 -3.54 -5.27 -9.58
C TYR A 42 -2.53 -6.14 -8.85
N VAL A 43 -2.59 -6.22 -7.51
CA VAL A 43 -1.84 -7.19 -6.72
C VAL A 43 -2.17 -8.62 -7.16
N GLN A 44 -3.46 -8.95 -7.31
CA GLN A 44 -3.90 -10.26 -7.77
C GLN A 44 -3.44 -10.55 -9.20
N GLN A 45 -3.63 -9.62 -10.13
CA GLN A 45 -3.27 -9.81 -11.54
C GLN A 45 -1.75 -9.96 -11.71
N PHE A 46 -0.97 -9.15 -11.00
CA PHE A 46 0.48 -9.30 -10.92
C PHE A 46 0.89 -10.66 -10.35
N ALA A 47 0.23 -11.12 -9.29
CA ALA A 47 0.52 -12.42 -8.70
C ALA A 47 0.28 -13.57 -9.69
N TYR A 48 -0.80 -13.54 -10.48
CA TYR A 48 -1.01 -14.52 -11.53
C TYR A 48 0.11 -14.50 -12.58
N MET A 49 0.56 -13.32 -13.02
CA MET A 49 1.69 -13.18 -13.95
C MET A 49 3.01 -13.72 -13.35
N ALA A 50 3.32 -13.39 -12.10
CA ALA A 50 4.51 -13.90 -11.41
C ALA A 50 4.47 -15.43 -11.25
N LEU A 51 3.31 -16.00 -10.93
CA LEU A 51 3.12 -17.45 -10.85
C LEU A 51 3.26 -18.14 -12.22
N GLN A 52 2.84 -17.52 -13.33
CA GLN A 52 3.11 -18.04 -14.67
C GLN A 52 4.61 -18.13 -14.97
N LYS A 53 5.38 -17.17 -14.44
CA LYS A 53 6.84 -17.14 -14.51
C LYS A 53 7.51 -18.02 -13.44
N ARG A 54 6.73 -18.87 -12.77
CA ARG A 54 7.16 -19.84 -11.74
C ARG A 54 7.87 -19.20 -10.56
N ARG A 55 7.55 -17.93 -10.26
CA ARG A 55 8.07 -17.24 -9.10
C ARG A 55 7.25 -17.63 -7.87
N LYS A 56 7.92 -17.86 -6.74
CA LYS A 56 7.28 -17.86 -5.43
C LYS A 56 6.85 -16.43 -5.08
N ILE A 57 5.87 -16.28 -4.18
CA ILE A 57 5.35 -14.97 -3.80
C ILE A 57 5.33 -14.87 -2.27
N SER A 58 6.03 -13.85 -1.78
CA SER A 58 5.86 -13.31 -0.44
C SER A 58 5.05 -12.02 -0.49
N ILE A 59 4.35 -11.69 0.59
CA ILE A 59 3.55 -10.47 0.66
C ILE A 59 3.65 -9.80 2.04
N LEU A 60 3.79 -8.48 2.05
CA LEU A 60 3.60 -7.62 3.22
C LEU A 60 2.54 -6.59 2.89
N GLN A 61 1.54 -6.48 3.76
CA GLN A 61 0.38 -5.60 3.54
C GLN A 61 0.11 -4.81 4.80
N TRP A 62 -0.29 -3.55 4.62
CA TRP A 62 -0.67 -2.69 5.75
C TRP A 62 -1.63 -3.39 6.72
N ASP A 63 -2.72 -3.99 6.24
CA ASP A 63 -3.74 -4.58 7.14
C ASP A 63 -3.20 -5.79 7.92
N GLY A 64 -2.41 -6.66 7.27
CA GLY A 64 -1.80 -7.82 7.93
C GLY A 64 -0.69 -7.44 8.91
N ALA A 65 0.12 -6.44 8.56
CA ALA A 65 1.14 -5.89 9.45
C ALA A 65 0.49 -5.24 10.68
N ARG A 66 -0.49 -4.36 10.46
CA ARG A 66 -1.23 -3.64 11.49
C ARG A 66 -1.86 -4.59 12.50
N GLN A 67 -2.54 -5.64 12.02
CA GLN A 67 -3.19 -6.63 12.90
C GLN A 67 -2.21 -7.28 13.88
N GLY A 68 -0.95 -7.48 13.48
CA GLY A 68 0.09 -8.00 14.38
C GLY A 68 0.41 -7.06 15.54
N PHE A 69 0.22 -5.75 15.37
CA PHE A 69 0.41 -4.75 16.43
C PHE A 69 -0.86 -4.49 17.26
N GLU A 70 -2.03 -4.94 16.83
CA GLU A 70 -3.32 -4.77 17.54
C GLU A 70 -3.50 -5.81 18.67
N THR A 71 -2.46 -6.02 19.48
CA THR A 71 -2.51 -6.88 20.68
C THR A 71 -3.21 -6.18 21.84
N GLU A 72 -3.75 -6.93 22.80
CA GLU A 72 -4.40 -6.34 23.99
C GLU A 72 -3.48 -5.38 24.75
N GLN A 73 -2.19 -5.69 24.84
CA GLN A 73 -1.20 -4.86 25.53
C GLN A 73 -0.96 -3.55 24.78
N VAL A 74 -0.80 -3.62 23.46
CA VAL A 74 -0.56 -2.42 22.63
C VAL A 74 -1.82 -1.56 22.55
N LEU A 75 -3.01 -2.14 22.41
CA LEU A 75 -4.27 -1.41 22.34
C LEU A 75 -4.62 -0.67 23.65
N LYS A 76 -4.08 -1.09 24.80
CA LYS A 76 -4.19 -0.32 26.06
C LYS A 76 -3.38 0.97 26.03
N ILE A 77 -2.29 0.99 25.26
CA ILE A 77 -1.40 2.16 25.10
C ILE A 77 -1.88 3.02 23.92
N TYR A 78 -2.27 2.36 22.83
CA TYR A 78 -2.60 2.94 21.54
C TYR A 78 -3.97 2.45 21.05
N PRO A 79 -5.07 2.90 21.69
CA PRO A 79 -6.41 2.43 21.36
C PRO A 79 -6.87 2.88 19.97
N GLU A 80 -7.70 2.07 19.31
CA GLU A 80 -8.44 2.51 18.13
C GLU A 80 -9.52 3.52 18.53
N ILE A 81 -9.63 4.63 17.78
CA ILE A 81 -10.65 5.65 17.97
C ILE A 81 -11.40 5.82 16.66
N ASP A 82 -12.73 5.65 16.67
CA ASP A 82 -13.62 5.79 15.50
C ASP A 82 -13.18 4.98 14.26
N GLY A 83 -12.67 3.77 14.45
CA GLY A 83 -12.18 2.93 13.35
C GLY A 83 -10.85 3.38 12.77
N VAL A 84 -10.17 4.33 13.42
CA VAL A 84 -8.85 4.85 13.02
C VAL A 84 -7.77 4.27 13.92
N THR A 85 -6.83 3.58 13.27
CA THR A 85 -5.63 3.04 13.93
C THR A 85 -4.77 4.15 14.51
N HIS A 86 -4.43 4.01 15.79
CA HIS A 86 -3.62 4.98 16.54
C HIS A 86 -2.27 5.30 15.86
N ALA A 87 -1.78 6.53 16.02
CA ALA A 87 -0.51 6.99 15.46
C ALA A 87 0.68 6.11 15.85
N GLY A 88 0.72 5.65 17.11
CA GLY A 88 1.76 4.75 17.62
C GLY A 88 1.85 3.42 16.87
N ILE A 89 0.70 2.78 16.58
CA ILE A 89 0.65 1.55 15.79
C ILE A 89 1.10 1.83 14.35
N ARG A 90 0.60 2.89 13.73
CA ARG A 90 1.00 3.30 12.36
C ARG A 90 2.50 3.47 12.23
N LYS A 91 3.10 4.19 13.17
CA LYS A 91 4.54 4.45 13.17
C LYS A 91 5.36 3.18 13.43
N SER A 92 4.93 2.35 14.38
CA SER A 92 5.61 1.09 14.71
C SER A 92 5.60 0.12 13.53
N CYS A 93 4.43 -0.05 12.89
CA CYS A 93 4.29 -0.85 11.67
C CYS A 93 5.19 -0.35 10.54
N GLY A 94 5.27 0.97 10.36
CA GLY A 94 6.12 1.60 9.36
C GLY A 94 7.60 1.27 9.54
N LEU A 95 8.13 1.45 10.76
CA LEU A 95 9.51 1.13 11.09
C LEU A 95 9.80 -0.37 10.97
N TRP A 96 8.92 -1.21 11.49
CA TRP A 96 9.01 -2.67 11.36
C TRP A 96 9.08 -3.10 9.89
N SER A 97 8.23 -2.52 9.04
CA SER A 97 8.17 -2.91 7.63
C SER A 97 9.49 -2.72 6.90
N ARG A 98 10.29 -1.69 7.26
CA ARG A 98 11.62 -1.52 6.67
C ARG A 98 12.56 -2.67 7.06
N LYS A 99 12.59 -3.04 8.35
CA LYS A 99 13.41 -4.18 8.80
C LYS A 99 12.95 -5.50 8.17
N ALA A 100 11.65 -5.76 8.16
CA ALA A 100 11.07 -6.98 7.60
C ALA A 100 11.37 -7.13 6.10
N VAL A 101 11.29 -6.05 5.32
CA VAL A 101 11.63 -6.07 3.89
C VAL A 101 13.13 -6.30 3.68
N TYR A 102 13.98 -5.68 4.49
CA TYR A 102 15.42 -5.90 4.42
C TYR A 102 15.79 -7.35 4.71
N ASP A 103 15.27 -7.92 5.79
CA ASP A 103 15.54 -9.30 6.19
C ASP A 103 15.05 -10.29 5.15
N TRP A 104 13.83 -10.07 4.63
CA TRP A 104 13.30 -10.87 3.53
C TRP A 104 14.21 -10.79 2.30
N TYR A 105 14.67 -9.58 1.93
CA TYR A 105 15.54 -9.42 0.78
C TYR A 105 16.86 -10.18 0.99
N GLN A 106 17.49 -10.08 2.16
CA GLN A 106 18.73 -10.80 2.42
C GLN A 106 18.56 -12.31 2.35
N LEU A 107 17.44 -12.83 2.88
CA LEU A 107 17.13 -14.26 2.86
C LEU A 107 16.85 -14.78 1.45
N HIS A 108 16.21 -13.97 0.61
CA HIS A 108 15.67 -14.42 -0.67
C HIS A 108 16.33 -13.80 -1.89
N LYS A 109 17.37 -12.95 -1.78
CA LYS A 109 17.94 -12.18 -2.91
C LYS A 109 18.28 -13.04 -4.14
N ASP A 110 18.75 -14.27 -3.91
CA ASP A 110 19.15 -15.21 -4.96
C ASP A 110 18.03 -16.21 -5.36
N ASP A 111 16.90 -16.20 -4.65
CA ASP A 111 15.76 -17.07 -4.93
C ASP A 111 14.90 -16.55 -6.08
N ASN A 112 14.20 -17.47 -6.76
CA ASN A 112 13.12 -17.11 -7.69
C ASN A 112 11.81 -16.78 -6.95
N GLU A 113 11.88 -15.79 -6.07
CA GLU A 113 10.77 -15.28 -5.26
C GLU A 113 10.60 -13.78 -5.47
N VAL A 114 9.37 -13.28 -5.44
CA VAL A 114 9.04 -11.84 -5.48
C VAL A 114 8.33 -11.44 -4.19
N LEU A 115 8.71 -10.29 -3.63
CA LEU A 115 7.97 -9.67 -2.53
C LEU A 115 6.99 -8.64 -3.08
N ILE A 116 5.72 -8.83 -2.77
CA ILE A 116 4.67 -7.85 -3.03
C ILE A 116 4.48 -7.02 -1.76
N LEU A 117 4.52 -5.70 -1.89
CA LEU A 117 4.19 -4.75 -0.83
C LEU A 117 2.85 -4.08 -1.18
N GLU A 118 1.89 -4.06 -0.26
CA GLU A 118 0.67 -3.24 -0.40
C GLU A 118 0.68 -2.11 0.64
N ALA A 119 1.08 -0.91 0.20
CA ALA A 119 1.40 0.23 1.06
C ALA A 119 0.57 1.47 0.66
N PRO A 120 -0.51 1.81 1.40
CA PRO A 120 -1.33 2.97 1.08
C PRO A 120 -0.60 4.31 1.16
N LEU A 121 0.42 4.43 2.01
CA LEU A 121 1.22 5.63 2.33
C LEU A 121 0.43 6.75 3.02
N VAL A 122 -0.76 7.09 2.51
CA VAL A 122 -1.65 8.09 3.09
C VAL A 122 -1.90 7.82 4.58
N GLY A 123 -1.91 8.88 5.39
CA GLY A 123 -2.11 8.77 6.83
C GLY A 123 -1.03 7.97 7.55
N ASN A 124 0.22 7.99 7.06
CA ASN A 124 1.37 7.24 7.61
C ASN A 124 1.22 5.71 7.56
N ARG A 125 0.54 5.16 6.54
CA ARG A 125 0.36 3.71 6.39
C ARG A 125 1.48 3.10 5.54
N LEU A 126 2.58 2.72 6.22
CA LEU A 126 3.83 2.25 5.61
C LEU A 126 4.54 3.29 4.75
N VAL A 127 4.43 4.58 5.12
CA VAL A 127 5.09 5.66 4.35
C VAL A 127 6.61 5.51 4.34
N GLU A 128 7.14 4.86 5.37
CA GLU A 128 8.53 4.54 5.56
C GLU A 128 9.11 3.80 4.34
N LEU A 129 8.32 3.01 3.61
CA LEU A 129 8.76 2.37 2.36
C LEU A 129 8.88 3.35 1.18
N GLY A 130 8.00 4.35 1.13
CA GLY A 130 7.97 5.34 0.05
C GLY A 130 8.98 6.48 0.21
N LYS A 131 9.33 6.82 1.45
CA LYS A 131 10.26 7.90 1.79
C LYS A 131 11.71 7.44 1.82
N LYS A 132 12.59 8.29 1.29
CA LYS A 132 14.04 8.14 1.48
C LYS A 132 14.35 8.15 2.99
N THR A 133 14.98 7.08 3.45
CA THR A 133 15.45 6.93 4.83
C THR A 133 16.88 6.42 4.76
N GLU A 134 17.79 6.93 5.58
CA GLU A 134 19.19 6.47 5.58
C GLU A 134 19.33 5.19 6.42
N ASP A 135 19.18 4.04 5.77
CA ASP A 135 19.38 2.72 6.37
C ASP A 135 19.80 1.67 5.31
N GLU A 136 19.96 0.42 5.73
CA GLU A 136 20.40 -0.70 4.89
C GLU A 136 19.39 -1.10 3.81
N LEU A 137 18.12 -0.75 3.97
CA LEU A 137 17.07 -1.05 2.99
C LEU A 137 17.08 -0.04 1.83
N GLU A 138 17.51 1.17 2.06
CA GLU A 138 17.37 2.26 1.09
C GLU A 138 18.04 2.00 -0.27
N PRO A 139 19.27 1.45 -0.36
CA PRO A 139 19.87 1.08 -1.64
C PRO A 139 19.06 0.04 -2.42
N ILE A 140 18.30 -0.82 -1.72
CA ILE A 140 17.45 -1.83 -2.34
C ILE A 140 16.18 -1.17 -2.88
N LEU A 141 15.51 -0.33 -2.09
CA LEU A 141 14.27 0.36 -2.49
C LEU A 141 14.45 1.37 -3.62
N SER A 142 15.66 1.93 -3.75
CA SER A 142 16.05 2.87 -4.79
C SER A 142 16.74 2.21 -5.99
N SER A 143 16.88 0.88 -6.01
CA SER A 143 17.43 0.15 -7.15
C SER A 143 16.36 -0.15 -8.19
N ASP A 144 16.80 -0.43 -9.42
CA ASP A 144 15.92 -0.87 -10.52
C ASP A 144 15.20 -2.21 -10.22
N ASN A 145 15.71 -3.00 -9.26
CA ASN A 145 15.07 -4.24 -8.81
C ASN A 145 13.84 -4.02 -7.92
N THR A 146 13.56 -2.77 -7.51
CA THR A 146 12.36 -2.41 -6.75
C THR A 146 11.48 -1.48 -7.57
N GLN A 147 10.23 -1.91 -7.83
CA GLN A 147 9.28 -1.12 -8.62
C GLN A 147 8.08 -0.71 -7.77
N PHE A 148 7.70 0.57 -7.84
CA PHE A 148 6.49 1.10 -7.22
C PHE A 148 5.40 1.25 -8.27
N ILE A 149 4.29 0.56 -8.08
CA ILE A 149 3.14 0.59 -8.99
C ILE A 149 2.06 1.49 -8.41
N LEU A 150 1.69 2.53 -9.14
CA LEU A 150 0.67 3.51 -8.76
C LEU A 150 -0.55 3.40 -9.70
N PRO A 151 -1.62 2.69 -9.30
CA PRO A 151 -2.88 2.72 -10.04
C PRO A 151 -3.56 4.09 -9.91
N VAL A 152 -3.90 4.67 -11.06
CA VAL A 152 -4.59 5.95 -11.23
C VAL A 152 -5.86 5.71 -12.04
N PRO A 153 -6.98 5.37 -11.37
CA PRO A 153 -8.25 5.20 -12.07
C PRO A 153 -8.75 6.52 -12.66
N SER A 154 -9.56 6.46 -13.71
CA SER A 154 -10.39 7.60 -14.12
C SER A 154 -11.40 7.94 -13.04
N ASP A 155 -11.92 9.16 -13.04
CA ASP A 155 -12.87 9.62 -12.02
C ASP A 155 -14.15 8.79 -12.04
N LYS A 156 -14.61 8.42 -13.26
CA LYS A 156 -15.75 7.52 -13.46
C LYS A 156 -15.47 6.14 -12.86
N LEU A 157 -14.29 5.58 -13.11
CA LEU A 157 -13.91 4.28 -12.58
C LEU A 157 -13.75 4.32 -11.06
N ARG A 158 -13.16 5.39 -10.49
CA ARG A 158 -13.04 5.54 -9.04
C ARG A 158 -14.41 5.57 -8.37
N LYS A 159 -15.38 6.30 -8.93
CA LYS A 159 -16.78 6.32 -8.46
C LYS A 159 -17.38 4.90 -8.49
N LEU A 160 -17.14 4.14 -9.56
CA LEU A 160 -17.58 2.74 -9.66
C LEU A 160 -16.94 1.84 -8.59
N ILE A 161 -15.62 1.92 -8.38
CA ILE A 161 -14.90 1.13 -7.36
C ILE A 161 -15.46 1.41 -5.96
N ILE A 162 -15.66 2.70 -5.63
CA ILE A 162 -16.23 3.10 -4.33
C ILE A 162 -17.65 2.52 -4.18
N SER A 163 -18.48 2.61 -5.22
CA SER A 163 -19.84 2.05 -5.18
C SER A 163 -19.86 0.52 -4.97
N LYS A 164 -18.91 -0.21 -5.57
CA LYS A 164 -18.76 -1.65 -5.36
C LYS A 164 -18.34 -1.95 -3.93
N ARG A 165 -17.38 -1.20 -3.38
CA ARG A 165 -16.96 -1.33 -1.98
C ARG A 165 -18.10 -1.13 -0.98
N VAL A 166 -18.99 -0.17 -1.23
CA VAL A 166 -20.20 0.02 -0.40
C VAL A 166 -21.09 -1.23 -0.39
N LYS A 167 -21.19 -1.93 -1.54
CA LYS A 167 -21.97 -3.17 -1.64
C LYS A 167 -21.28 -4.34 -0.94
N THR A 168 -19.98 -4.54 -1.17
CA THR A 168 -19.22 -5.65 -0.58
C THR A 168 -19.00 -5.50 0.92
N ALA A 169 -18.95 -4.27 1.44
CA ALA A 169 -18.94 -4.03 2.89
C ALA A 169 -20.19 -4.58 3.59
N LYS A 170 -21.33 -4.66 2.90
CA LYS A 170 -22.58 -5.25 3.42
C LYS A 170 -22.66 -6.75 3.16
N ASN A 171 -22.20 -7.19 1.99
CA ASN A 171 -22.24 -8.59 1.55
C ASN A 171 -20.88 -8.99 0.95
N PRO A 172 -19.91 -9.38 1.79
CA PRO A 172 -18.56 -9.68 1.33
C PRO A 172 -18.51 -11.03 0.61
N ASN A 173 -17.79 -11.08 -0.51
CA ASN A 173 -17.46 -12.31 -1.23
C ASN A 173 -16.21 -13.01 -0.64
N HIS A 174 -15.43 -12.29 0.19
CA HIS A 174 -14.25 -12.81 0.87
C HIS A 174 -14.08 -12.14 2.23
N GLU A 175 -13.54 -12.84 3.23
CA GLU A 175 -13.42 -12.32 4.61
C GLU A 175 -12.61 -11.02 4.70
N MET A 176 -11.54 -10.91 3.90
CA MET A 176 -10.72 -9.69 3.84
C MET A 176 -11.48 -8.44 3.36
N GLU A 177 -12.61 -8.59 2.66
CA GLU A 177 -13.43 -7.45 2.25
C GLU A 177 -14.15 -6.80 3.44
N LYS A 178 -14.27 -7.50 4.58
CA LYS A 178 -14.78 -6.91 5.83
C LYS A 178 -13.80 -5.91 6.44
N ALA A 179 -12.51 -6.09 6.16
CA ALA A 179 -11.44 -5.21 6.64
C ALA A 179 -11.20 -4.00 5.72
N ASP A 180 -11.88 -3.93 4.57
CA ASP A 180 -11.75 -2.80 3.65
C ASP A 180 -12.23 -1.49 4.31
N ALA A 181 -11.50 -0.40 4.04
CA ALA A 181 -11.83 0.91 4.58
C ALA A 181 -13.25 1.34 4.23
N GLN A 182 -14.01 1.75 5.25
CA GLN A 182 -15.40 2.21 5.13
C GLN A 182 -15.49 3.48 4.26
N PRO A 183 -16.65 3.75 3.61
CA PRO A 183 -16.78 4.87 2.68
C PRO A 183 -16.41 6.25 3.26
N HIS A 184 -16.77 6.51 4.53
CA HIS A 184 -16.42 7.77 5.18
C HIS A 184 -14.90 7.91 5.38
N VAL A 185 -14.20 6.81 5.66
CA VAL A 185 -12.73 6.76 5.75
C VAL A 185 -12.10 7.07 4.38
N LEU A 186 -12.65 6.53 3.29
CA LEU A 186 -12.16 6.84 1.92
C LEU A 186 -12.23 8.33 1.61
N MET A 187 -13.31 9.00 2.03
CA MET A 187 -13.49 10.44 1.84
C MET A 187 -12.55 11.26 2.72
N ALA A 188 -12.39 10.86 4.00
CA ALA A 188 -11.45 11.51 4.91
C ALA A 188 -10.01 11.45 4.38
N LEU A 189 -9.57 10.29 3.88
CA LEU A 189 -8.24 10.13 3.29
C LEU A 189 -8.03 10.92 2.01
N TYR A 190 -9.08 11.10 1.21
CA TYR A 190 -8.98 11.96 0.04
C TYR A 190 -8.82 13.43 0.44
N ARG A 191 -9.62 13.90 1.42
CA ARG A 191 -9.47 15.26 1.97
C ARG A 191 -8.08 15.48 2.56
N GLU A 192 -7.54 14.49 3.26
CA GLU A 192 -6.18 14.54 3.79
C GLU A 192 -5.15 14.80 2.68
N ILE A 193 -5.21 14.08 1.54
CA ILE A 193 -4.29 14.35 0.45
C ILE A 193 -4.54 15.70 -0.22
N CYS A 194 -5.78 16.20 -0.27
CA CYS A 194 -6.07 17.56 -0.74
C CYS A 194 -5.38 18.61 0.16
N GLU A 195 -5.45 18.45 1.48
CA GLU A 195 -4.76 19.34 2.43
C GLU A 195 -3.24 19.27 2.29
N VAL A 196 -2.68 18.08 2.06
CA VAL A 196 -1.26 17.93 1.70
C VAL A 196 -0.93 18.68 0.41
N GLY A 197 -1.77 18.55 -0.62
CA GLY A 197 -1.63 19.28 -1.89
C GLY A 197 -1.60 20.80 -1.68
N LYS A 198 -2.50 21.33 -0.85
CA LYS A 198 -2.52 22.77 -0.51
C LYS A 198 -1.23 23.24 0.14
N LYS A 199 -0.71 22.47 1.12
CA LYS A 199 0.58 22.74 1.79
C LYS A 199 1.76 22.69 0.83
N TRP A 200 1.62 21.98 -0.28
CA TRP A 200 2.62 21.87 -1.34
C TRP A 200 2.44 22.84 -2.50
N GLY A 201 1.49 23.78 -2.40
CA GLY A 201 1.22 24.76 -3.45
C GLY A 201 0.51 24.18 -4.68
N MET A 202 -0.12 23.01 -4.58
CA MET A 202 -0.85 22.35 -5.69
C MET A 202 -2.32 22.77 -5.75
N GLN A 203 -2.65 23.95 -5.22
CA GLN A 203 -4.03 24.41 -5.00
C GLN A 203 -4.79 24.57 -6.33
N GLU A 204 -4.09 25.03 -7.38
CA GLU A 204 -4.65 25.21 -8.72
C GLU A 204 -5.03 23.89 -9.41
N GLN A 205 -4.48 22.76 -8.94
CA GLN A 205 -4.82 21.42 -9.45
C GLN A 205 -6.02 20.82 -8.72
N LEU A 206 -6.45 21.41 -7.61
CA LEU A 206 -7.62 20.96 -6.87
C LEU A 206 -8.88 21.51 -7.54
N GLY A 207 -9.79 20.63 -7.93
CA GLY A 207 -11.13 21.06 -8.36
C GLY A 207 -11.89 21.74 -7.22
N GLU A 208 -12.80 22.66 -7.55
CA GLU A 208 -13.54 23.49 -6.59
C GLU A 208 -14.24 22.67 -5.49
N ASN A 209 -14.79 21.50 -5.85
CA ASN A 209 -15.51 20.62 -4.93
C ASN A 209 -14.61 19.63 -4.18
N GLN A 210 -13.29 19.66 -4.42
CA GLN A 210 -12.35 18.62 -3.96
C GLN A 210 -12.90 17.21 -4.26
N GLU A 211 -13.51 17.04 -5.44
CA GLU A 211 -13.76 15.71 -5.99
C GLU A 211 -12.44 15.07 -6.39
N TYR A 212 -12.48 13.75 -6.62
CA TYR A 212 -11.32 13.07 -7.17
C TYR A 212 -10.88 13.69 -8.49
N ASP A 213 -9.62 14.08 -8.56
CA ASP A 213 -8.94 14.39 -9.81
C ASP A 213 -7.74 13.45 -9.95
N LYS A 214 -7.72 12.71 -11.06
CA LYS A 214 -6.68 11.71 -11.32
C LYS A 214 -5.28 12.31 -11.52
N TYR A 215 -5.17 13.52 -12.06
CA TYR A 215 -3.89 14.18 -12.35
C TYR A 215 -3.29 14.79 -11.09
N PHE A 216 -4.10 15.42 -10.25
CA PHE A 216 -3.72 15.86 -8.91
C PHE A 216 -3.23 14.68 -8.07
N TYR A 217 -4.02 13.60 -8.05
CA TYR A 217 -3.68 12.39 -7.32
C TYR A 217 -2.35 11.77 -7.79
N GLU A 218 -2.16 11.66 -9.09
CA GLU A 218 -0.92 11.13 -9.69
C GLU A 218 0.29 12.01 -9.34
N SER A 219 0.16 13.32 -9.52
CA SER A 219 1.20 14.31 -9.21
C SER A 219 1.60 14.27 -7.73
N LEU A 220 0.62 14.19 -6.83
CA LEU A 220 0.86 14.14 -5.38
C LEU A 220 1.62 12.87 -5.00
N TYR A 221 1.19 11.70 -5.46
CA TYR A 221 1.85 10.43 -5.14
C TYR A 221 3.24 10.34 -5.77
N ARG A 222 3.44 10.85 -6.99
CA ARG A 222 4.77 10.96 -7.59
C ARG A 222 5.72 11.80 -6.75
N LYS A 223 5.22 12.90 -6.17
CA LYS A 223 6.00 13.75 -5.28
C LYS A 223 6.36 13.06 -3.97
N VAL A 224 5.42 12.30 -3.38
CA VAL A 224 5.70 11.43 -2.21
C VAL A 224 6.77 10.39 -2.53
N LEU A 225 6.71 9.80 -3.72
CA LEU A 225 7.56 8.71 -4.18
C LEU A 225 8.78 9.18 -5.00
N ARG A 226 9.21 10.44 -4.85
CA ARG A 226 10.27 11.04 -5.67
C ARG A 226 11.61 10.27 -5.66
N ALA A 227 11.83 9.45 -4.64
CA ALA A 227 13.04 8.64 -4.46
C ALA A 227 12.87 7.18 -4.90
N ARG A 228 11.80 6.85 -5.65
CA ARG A 228 11.44 5.49 -6.04
C ARG A 228 11.23 5.36 -7.55
N HIS A 229 11.43 4.15 -8.08
CA HIS A 229 11.10 3.83 -9.47
C HIS A 229 9.60 3.58 -9.62
N VAL A 230 8.86 4.64 -9.98
CA VAL A 230 7.39 4.60 -10.08
C VAL A 230 6.93 4.30 -11.51
N LYS A 231 6.11 3.27 -11.67
CA LYS A 231 5.28 3.01 -12.86
C LYS A 231 3.83 3.36 -12.55
N THR A 232 3.29 4.32 -13.28
CA THR A 232 1.89 4.74 -13.18
C THR A 232 1.03 3.83 -14.06
N LEU A 233 -0.07 3.30 -13.54
CA LEU A 233 -1.08 2.59 -14.33
C LEU A 233 -2.31 3.49 -14.47
N PHE A 234 -2.50 4.11 -15.63
CA PHE A 234 -3.74 4.85 -15.90
C PHE A 234 -4.87 3.87 -16.24
N VAL A 235 -5.87 3.79 -15.37
CA VAL A 235 -6.92 2.77 -15.47
C VAL A 235 -8.24 3.41 -15.86
N ASN A 236 -8.74 3.06 -17.05
CA ASN A 236 -10.03 3.55 -17.53
C ASN A 236 -11.12 2.48 -17.56
N GLU A 237 -10.74 1.22 -17.36
CA GLU A 237 -11.61 0.05 -17.50
C GLU A 237 -11.83 -0.67 -16.17
N ALA A 238 -13.03 -1.23 -16.02
CA ALA A 238 -13.37 -2.07 -14.89
C ALA A 238 -13.21 -3.54 -15.30
N PHE A 239 -12.50 -4.31 -14.48
CA PHE A 239 -12.38 -5.76 -14.65
C PHE A 239 -13.14 -6.47 -13.53
N GLU A 240 -13.92 -7.47 -13.90
CA GLU A 240 -14.69 -8.29 -12.95
C GLU A 240 -13.86 -9.50 -12.52
N VAL A 241 -13.82 -9.73 -11.21
CA VAL A 241 -13.24 -10.92 -10.58
C VAL A 241 -14.13 -11.30 -9.40
N ASN A 242 -14.13 -12.57 -9.00
CA ASN A 242 -14.95 -13.04 -7.86
C ASN A 242 -14.58 -12.29 -6.56
N SER A 243 -13.29 -12.30 -6.22
CA SER A 243 -12.71 -11.45 -5.19
C SER A 243 -11.26 -11.15 -5.54
N ALA A 244 -10.79 -9.94 -5.25
CA ALA A 244 -9.40 -9.54 -5.46
C ALA A 244 -8.42 -10.18 -4.44
N TYR A 245 -8.93 -10.96 -3.48
CA TYR A 245 -8.17 -11.59 -2.41
C TYR A 245 -7.99 -13.10 -2.56
N ASP A 246 -8.65 -13.73 -3.56
CA ASP A 246 -8.76 -15.19 -3.72
C ASP A 246 -7.41 -15.95 -3.76
N ILE A 247 -6.40 -15.35 -4.36
CA ILE A 247 -5.09 -15.97 -4.58
C ILE A 247 -4.16 -15.82 -3.36
N ARG A 248 -4.49 -14.94 -2.41
CA ARG A 248 -3.59 -14.51 -1.33
C ARG A 248 -3.28 -15.62 -0.33
N GLN A 249 -4.11 -16.65 -0.27
CA GLN A 249 -3.84 -17.87 0.52
C GLN A 249 -2.61 -18.65 0.04
N LYS A 250 -2.12 -18.39 -1.18
CA LYS A 250 -0.90 -19.02 -1.72
C LYS A 250 0.38 -18.26 -1.38
N PHE A 251 0.29 -17.10 -0.74
CA PHE A 251 1.45 -16.25 -0.49
C PHE A 251 2.04 -16.54 0.88
N SER A 252 3.37 -16.51 0.97
CA SER A 252 4.06 -16.40 2.26
C SER A 252 3.82 -14.99 2.80
N LYS A 253 3.24 -14.88 4.00
CA LYS A 253 2.90 -13.57 4.58
C LYS A 253 4.01 -13.13 5.54
N LEU A 254 4.47 -11.90 5.39
CA LEU A 254 5.30 -11.26 6.39
C LEU A 254 4.37 -10.66 7.46
N THR A 255 4.52 -11.13 8.68
CA THR A 255 3.79 -10.66 9.86
C THR A 255 4.78 -10.49 11.01
N PRO A 256 4.62 -9.45 11.85
CA PRO A 256 5.53 -9.25 12.97
C PRO A 256 5.35 -10.35 14.02
N SER A 257 6.45 -10.78 14.62
CA SER A 257 6.48 -11.59 15.84
C SER A 257 6.16 -10.73 17.07
N ILE A 258 5.86 -11.36 18.21
CA ILE A 258 5.56 -10.66 19.47
C ILE A 258 6.76 -9.85 19.95
N GLU A 259 7.96 -10.38 19.74
CA GLU A 259 9.23 -9.74 20.09
C GLU A 259 9.46 -8.51 19.22
N GLU A 260 9.22 -8.60 17.91
CA GLU A 260 9.30 -7.44 17.00
C GLU A 260 8.26 -6.37 17.35
N VAL A 261 7.03 -6.75 17.66
CA VAL A 261 5.98 -5.80 18.08
C VAL A 261 6.46 -5.03 19.30
N SER A 262 6.94 -5.73 20.31
CA SER A 262 7.43 -5.13 21.55
C SER A 262 8.61 -4.20 21.29
N TYR A 263 9.59 -4.65 20.48
CA TYR A 263 10.76 -3.84 20.11
C TYR A 263 10.36 -2.54 19.39
N PHE A 264 9.53 -2.61 18.34
CA PHE A 264 9.18 -1.43 17.55
C PHE A 264 8.24 -0.48 18.29
N VAL A 265 7.37 -0.99 19.16
CA VAL A 265 6.56 -0.14 20.06
C VAL A 265 7.45 0.63 21.03
N SER A 266 8.41 -0.05 21.70
CA SER A 266 9.35 0.61 22.59
C SER A 266 10.23 1.64 21.86
N LEU A 267 10.70 1.31 20.65
CA LEU A 267 11.47 2.23 19.82
C LEU A 267 10.68 3.50 19.47
N VAL A 268 9.38 3.36 19.17
CA VAL A 268 8.51 4.52 18.92
C VAL A 268 8.31 5.35 20.17
N GLN A 269 8.10 4.74 21.34
CA GLN A 269 7.97 5.45 22.62
C GLN A 269 9.25 6.20 23.00
N GLU A 270 10.41 5.61 22.77
CA GLU A 270 11.70 6.27 23.02
C GLU A 270 11.93 7.45 22.07
N LYS A 271 11.62 7.27 20.79
CA LYS A 271 11.83 8.30 19.76
C LYS A 271 10.81 9.44 19.82
N TYR A 272 9.59 9.15 20.27
CA TYR A 272 8.48 10.09 20.38
C TYR A 272 7.86 9.98 21.78
N PRO A 273 8.52 10.54 22.81
CA PRO A 273 8.10 10.40 24.21
C PRO A 273 6.76 11.08 24.55
N THR A 274 6.24 11.95 23.68
CA THR A 274 4.93 12.59 23.86
C THR A 274 3.99 12.31 22.69
N ASP A 275 2.69 12.25 22.98
CA ASP A 275 1.65 12.08 21.97
C ASP A 275 1.69 13.19 20.90
N GLU A 276 1.99 14.43 21.30
CA GLU A 276 2.13 15.56 20.38
C GLU A 276 3.26 15.33 19.36
N GLN A 277 4.43 14.87 19.81
CA GLN A 277 5.56 14.57 18.92
C GLN A 277 5.24 13.42 17.97
N LEU A 278 4.58 12.38 18.49
CA LEU A 278 4.15 11.22 17.71
C LEU A 278 3.12 11.60 16.64
N GLU A 279 2.08 12.33 17.03
CA GLU A 279 1.05 12.83 16.12
C GLU A 279 1.65 13.78 15.08
N MET A 280 2.56 14.68 15.47
CA MET A 280 3.25 15.53 14.51
C MET A 280 4.06 14.72 13.49
N ALA A 281 4.79 13.69 13.93
CA ALA A 281 5.58 12.83 13.06
C ALA A 281 4.72 12.03 12.07
N VAL A 282 3.56 11.55 12.53
CA VAL A 282 2.59 10.78 11.74
C VAL A 282 1.82 11.68 10.78
N ASN A 283 1.33 12.84 11.25
CA ASN A 283 0.55 13.77 10.43
C ASN A 283 1.39 14.50 9.39
N ASN A 284 2.71 14.59 9.59
CA ASN A 284 3.67 15.09 8.60
C ASN A 284 4.29 13.96 7.74
N TRP A 285 3.58 12.85 7.55
CA TRP A 285 4.02 11.73 6.73
C TRP A 285 4.37 12.12 5.29
N TYR A 286 3.93 13.26 4.78
CA TYR A 286 4.25 13.73 3.43
C TYR A 286 5.55 14.53 3.37
N VAL A 287 6.04 15.11 4.48
CA VAL A 287 7.22 16.00 4.47
C VAL A 287 8.45 15.27 3.92
N LEU A 288 9.03 15.78 2.84
CA LEU A 288 10.11 15.13 2.13
C LEU A 288 11.43 15.56 2.75
N THR A 289 12.05 14.68 3.54
CA THR A 289 13.43 14.85 4.02
C THR A 289 14.44 14.58 2.90
#